data_AF-A0A6H1ZDS7-F1
#
_entry.id   AF-A0A6H1ZDS7-F1
#
_cell.length_a   1.000
_cell.length_b   1.000
_cell.length_c   1.000
_cell.angle_alpha   90.00
_cell.angle_beta   90.00
_cell.angle_gamma   90.00
#
_symmetry.space_group_name_H-M   'P 1'
#
loop_
_entity.id
_entity.type
_entity.pdbx_description
1 polymer ?
#
loop_
_entity_poly.entity_id
_entity_poly.type
_entity_poly.pdbx_seq_one_letter_code
_entity_poly.pdbx_strand_id
1 'polypeptide(L)' 'MAIKHKIRANGAGKLKTMILTARQAILEFCKECMGFQVTEVRHCTDLHCPLYPFRVRGKAEDTI' A
#
# COMPACT_ATOMS: atom_id res chain seq x y z
N MET A 1 10.54 -12.66 -4.71
CA MET A 1 9.57 -13.78 -4.60
C MET A 1 8.17 -13.19 -4.49
N ALA A 2 7.18 -13.87 -5.04
CA ALA A 2 5.78 -13.44 -4.99
C ALA A 2 4.92 -14.54 -4.38
N ILE A 3 3.99 -14.17 -3.50
CA ILE A 3 3.19 -15.10 -2.68
C ILE A 3 1.71 -14.88 -3.00
N LYS A 4 0.97 -15.97 -3.21
CA LYS A 4 -0.49 -15.90 -3.37
C LYS A 4 -1.14 -15.61 -2.02
N HIS A 5 -1.88 -14.51 -1.91
CA HIS A 5 -2.51 -14.08 -0.67
C HIS A 5 -3.90 -13.49 -0.92
N LYS A 6 -4.79 -13.58 0.08
CA LYS A 6 -6.14 -13.00 0.07
C LYS A 6 -6.11 -11.67 0.81
N ILE A 7 -6.46 -10.58 0.15
CA ILE A 7 -6.50 -9.24 0.74
C ILE A 7 -7.88 -8.59 0.55
N ARG A 8 -8.13 -7.51 1.29
CA ARG A 8 -9.34 -6.71 1.11
C ARG A 8 -9.29 -5.96 -0.22
N ALA A 9 -10.38 -6.01 -0.96
CA ALA A 9 -10.51 -5.34 -2.25
C ALA A 9 -10.89 -3.86 -2.09
N ASN A 10 -11.69 -3.55 -1.07
CA ASN A 10 -12.22 -2.22 -0.76
C ASN A 10 -12.82 -2.18 0.66
N GLY A 11 -13.36 -1.02 1.05
CA GLY A 11 -14.05 -0.81 2.33
C GLY A 11 -15.39 -1.55 2.46
N ALA A 12 -15.87 -2.24 1.41
CA ALA A 12 -17.13 -2.99 1.43
C ALA A 12 -16.96 -4.45 1.90
N GLY A 13 -15.81 -4.80 2.50
CA GLY A 13 -15.55 -6.13 3.07
C GLY A 13 -15.33 -7.25 2.06
N LYS A 14 -15.24 -6.92 0.75
CA LYS A 14 -14.96 -7.93 -0.29
C LYS A 14 -13.49 -8.33 -0.25
N LEU A 15 -13.22 -9.63 -0.38
CA LEU A 15 -11.87 -10.18 -0.45
C LEU A 15 -11.50 -10.50 -1.91
N LYS A 16 -10.25 -10.23 -2.29
CA LYS A 16 -9.66 -10.62 -3.57
C LYS A 16 -8.40 -11.46 -3.34
N THR A 17 -8.17 -12.44 -4.20
CA THR A 17 -6.94 -13.24 -4.18
C THR A 17 -5.99 -12.72 -5.24
N MET A 18 -4.75 -12.40 -4.87
CA MET A 18 -3.74 -11.96 -5.82
C MET A 18 -2.34 -12.44 -5.41
N ILE A 19 -1.43 -12.48 -6.39
CA ILE A 19 -0.03 -12.80 -6.16
C ILE A 19 0.68 -11.49 -5.82
N LEU A 20 1.19 -11.37 -4.60
CA LEU A 20 1.84 -10.17 -4.07
C LEU A 20 3.34 -10.39 -3.95
N THR A 21 4.11 -9.47 -4.53
CA THR A 21 5.48 -9.19 -4.07
C THR A 21 5.42 -8.41 -2.75
N ALA A 22 6.51 -8.41 -1.97
CA ALA A 22 6.59 -7.63 -0.73
C ALA A 22 6.19 -6.16 -0.94
N ARG A 23 6.68 -5.55 -2.03
CA ARG A 23 6.31 -4.18 -2.39
C ARG A 23 4.83 -4.01 -2.72
N GLN A 24 4.23 -4.93 -3.47
CA GLN A 24 2.79 -4.87 -3.74
C GLN A 24 1.98 -5.04 -2.45
N ALA A 25 2.41 -5.91 -1.54
CA ALA A 25 1.75 -6.07 -0.25
C ALA A 25 1.78 -4.76 0.57
N ILE A 26 2.92 -4.07 0.61
CA ILE A 26 3.03 -2.75 1.27
C ILE A 26 2.08 -1.73 0.63
N LEU A 27 2.05 -1.64 -0.70
CA LEU A 27 1.16 -0.70 -1.40
C LEU A 27 -0.32 -0.99 -1.14
N GLU A 28 -0.73 -2.25 -1.13
CA GLU A 28 -2.12 -2.62 -0.83
C GLU A 28 -2.46 -2.35 0.65
N PHE A 29 -1.51 -2.53 1.57
CA PHE A 29 -1.67 -2.14 2.97
C PHE A 29 -1.85 -0.63 3.13
N CYS A 30 -1.00 0.18 2.47
CA CYS A 30 -1.12 1.64 2.52
C CYS A 30 -2.45 2.11 1.95
N LYS A 31 -2.95 1.47 0.87
CA LYS A 31 -4.29 1.74 0.36
C LYS A 31 -5.35 1.42 1.40
N GLU A 32 -5.29 0.25 2.05
CA GLU A 32 -6.25 -0.12 3.10
C GLU A 32 -6.24 0.88 4.25
N CYS A 33 -5.06 1.32 4.69
CA CYS A 33 -4.88 2.31 5.75
C CYS A 33 -5.51 3.68 5.39
N MET A 34 -5.33 4.15 4.16
CA MET A 34 -5.92 5.41 3.67
C MET A 34 -7.33 5.25 3.07
N GLY A 35 -8.11 4.26 3.54
CA GLY A 35 -9.51 4.11 3.11
C GLY A 35 -9.70 3.73 1.64
N PHE A 36 -8.75 2.98 1.07
CA PHE A 36 -8.65 2.56 -0.33
C PHE A 36 -8.48 3.71 -1.34
N GLN A 37 -8.09 4.91 -0.88
CA GLN A 37 -7.82 6.07 -1.73
C GLN A 37 -6.33 6.13 -2.07
N VAL A 38 -5.98 5.85 -3.33
CA VAL A 38 -4.58 5.76 -3.78
C VAL A 38 -3.88 7.13 -3.76
N THR A 39 -4.62 8.21 -4.01
CA THR A 39 -4.11 9.59 -3.96
C THR A 39 -3.65 9.95 -2.55
N GLU A 40 -4.45 9.58 -1.55
CA GLU A 40 -4.18 9.87 -0.15
C GLU A 40 -2.92 9.17 0.38
N VAL A 41 -2.53 8.03 -0.19
CA VAL A 41 -1.25 7.37 0.17
C VAL A 41 -0.05 8.28 -0.08
N ARG A 42 -0.10 9.13 -1.11
CA ARG A 42 0.97 10.11 -1.38
C ARG A 42 0.97 11.25 -0.37
N HIS A 43 -0.22 11.67 0.06
CA HIS A 43 -0.44 12.72 1.05
C HIS A 43 -0.35 12.24 2.51
N CYS A 44 -0.14 10.95 2.74
CA CYS A 44 0.12 10.41 4.07
C CYS A 44 1.29 11.16 4.73
N THR A 45 1.06 11.74 5.91
CA THR A 45 2.05 12.53 6.67
C THR A 45 2.64 11.76 7.84
N ASP A 46 2.36 10.45 7.96
CA ASP A 46 2.91 9.63 9.04
C ASP A 46 4.37 9.24 8.76
N LEU A 47 5.27 10.19 9.01
CA LEU A 47 6.72 10.05 8.78
C LEU A 47 7.36 8.96 9.66
N HIS A 48 6.70 8.58 10.76
CA HIS A 48 7.18 7.56 11.69
C HIS A 48 6.69 6.17 11.33
N CYS A 49 5.81 6.04 10.32
CA CYS A 49 5.39 4.76 9.81
C CYS A 49 6.59 4.00 9.20
N PRO A 50 6.88 2.76 9.61
CA PRO A 50 8.00 1.98 9.06
C PRO A 50 7.84 1.67 7.56
N LEU A 51 6.62 1.83 7.02
CA LEU A 51 6.31 1.64 5.61
C LEU A 51 6.35 2.95 4.80
N TYR A 52 6.51 4.12 5.44
CA TYR A 52 6.52 5.43 4.79
C TYR A 52 7.47 5.52 3.58
N PRO A 53 8.73 5.01 3.65
CA PRO A 53 9.66 5.05 2.51
C PRO A 53 9.25 4.16 1.34
N PHE A 54 8.35 3.22 1.56
CA PHE A 54 7.95 2.20 0.58
C PHE A 54 6.53 2.41 0.04
N ARG A 55 5.83 3.46 0.50
CA ARG A 55 4.41 3.70 0.24
C ARG A 55 4.08 4.14 -1.20
N VAL A 56 5.06 4.64 -1.96
CA VAL A 56 4.86 5.12 -3.33
C VAL A 56 5.70 4.35 -4.35
N ARG A 57 5.19 4.30 -5.59
CA ARG A 57 6.02 3.96 -6.76
C ARG A 57 6.72 5.22 -7.26
N GLY A 58 7.90 5.53 -6.71
CA GLY A 58 8.76 6.63 -7.14
C GLY A 58 10.23 6.31 -6.82
N LYS A 59 11.17 7.08 -7.38
CA LYS A 59 12.57 7.05 -6.94
C LYS A 59 12.65 7.76 -5.58
N ALA A 60 13.67 7.46 -4.78
CA ALA A 60 13.84 8.02 -3.43
C ALA A 60 13.87 9.57 -3.41
N GLU A 61 14.22 10.19 -4.54
CA GLU A 61 14.29 11.64 -4.77
C GLU A 61 12.94 12.38 -4.63
N ASP A 62 11.80 11.71 -4.69
CA ASP A 62 10.46 12.33 -4.49
C ASP A 62 9.96 12.28 -3.02
N THR A 63 10.83 11.92 -2.06
CA THR A 63 10.42 11.71 -0.65
C THR A 63 10.76 12.87 0.29
N ILE A 64 11.26 14.00 -0.23
CA ILE A 64 11.51 15.23 0.54
C ILE A 64 11.10 16.45 -0.28
#